data_AF-A0A2A7WWD0-F1
#
_entry.id   AF-A0A2A7WWD0-F1
#
_cell.length_a   1.000
_cell.length_b   1.000
_cell.length_c   1.000
_cell.angle_alpha   90.00
_cell.angle_beta   90.00
_cell.angle_gamma   90.00
#
_symmetry.space_group_name_H-M   'P 1'
#
loop_
_entity.id
_entity.type
_entity.pdbx_description
1 polymer ?
#
loop_
_entity_poly.entity_id
_entity_poly.type
_entity_poly.pdbx_seq_one_letter_code
_entity_poly.pdbx_strand_id
1 'polypeptide(L)' 'MVEKIVFFILLMPFYVILVWSFFETRESLLMGRIWMYNEEPDLSDEYILYTKVVIGIITVFITIFALVFFFKY' A
#
# COMPACT_ATOMS: atom_id res chain seq x y z
N MET A 1 6.72 -9.72 24.01
CA MET A 1 5.29 -9.98 23.67
C MET A 1 4.55 -8.68 23.39
N VAL A 2 4.70 -7.65 24.24
CA VAL A 2 4.11 -6.32 24.04
C VAL A 2 4.62 -5.66 22.76
N GLU A 3 5.89 -5.84 22.44
CA GLU A 3 6.55 -5.31 21.23
C GLU A 3 5.86 -5.79 19.96
N LYS A 4 5.46 -7.08 19.93
CA LYS A 4 4.74 -7.68 18.81
C LYS A 4 3.36 -7.07 18.65
N ILE A 5 2.63 -6.88 19.75
CA ILE A 5 1.29 -6.28 19.73
C ILE A 5 1.35 -4.85 19.21
N VAL A 6 2.29 -4.03 19.72
CA VAL A 6 2.50 -2.65 19.26
C VAL A 6 2.85 -2.63 17.77
N PHE A 7 3.73 -3.53 17.32
CA PHE A 7 4.09 -3.65 15.91
C PHE A 7 2.89 -3.96 15.02
N PHE A 8 2.03 -4.92 15.38
CA PHE A 8 0.81 -5.23 14.61
C PHE A 8 -0.21 -4.09 14.59
N ILE A 9 -0.36 -3.37 15.69
CA ILE A 9 -1.22 -2.18 15.74
C ILE A 9 -0.71 -1.11 14.78
N LEU A 10 0.61 -0.88 14.74
CA LEU A 10 1.22 0.05 13.79
C LEU A 10 1.11 -0.42 12.34
N LEU A 11 1.06 -1.72 12.08
CA LEU A 11 0.96 -2.30 10.74
C LEU A 11 -0.47 -2.28 10.16
N MET A 12 -1.50 -2.31 11.01
CA MET A 12 -2.90 -2.23 10.57
C MET A 12 -3.18 -1.07 9.61
N PRO A 13 -2.84 0.20 9.91
CA PRO A 13 -3.09 1.30 8.98
C PRO A 13 -2.35 1.13 7.64
N PHE A 14 -1.15 0.54 7.63
CA PHE A 14 -0.44 0.26 6.39
C PHE A 14 -1.19 -0.75 5.53
N TYR A 15 -1.71 -1.82 6.13
CA TYR A 15 -2.53 -2.79 5.39
C TYR A 15 -3.82 -2.17 4.85
N VAL A 16 -4.50 -1.33 5.64
CA VAL A 16 -5.69 -0.62 5.18
C VAL A 16 -5.37 0.23 3.95
N ILE A 17 -4.26 0.99 3.99
CA ILE A 17 -3.81 1.80 2.86
C ILE A 17 -3.44 0.92 1.66
N LEU A 18 -2.70 -0.17 1.85
CA LEU A 18 -2.30 -1.07 0.75
C LEU A 18 -3.50 -1.71 0.06
N VAL A 19 -4.46 -2.20 0.86
CA VAL A 19 -5.70 -2.79 0.35
C VAL A 19 -6.51 -1.74 -0.42
N TRP A 20 -6.69 -0.56 0.16
CA TRP A 20 -7.41 0.53 -0.50
C TRP A 20 -6.72 0.94 -1.81
N SER A 21 -5.40 1.13 -1.81
CA SER A 21 -4.63 1.47 -3.01
C SER A 21 -4.66 0.38 -4.10
N PHE A 22 -4.86 -0.89 -3.73
CA PHE A 22 -5.01 -1.97 -4.69
C PHE A 22 -6.37 -1.94 -5.40
N PHE A 23 -7.45 -1.64 -4.67
CA PHE A 23 -8.79 -1.52 -5.25
C PHE A 23 -8.97 -0.19 -5.98
N GLU A 24 -8.61 0.91 -5.34
CA GLU A 24 -8.69 2.28 -5.86
C GLU A 24 -7.32 2.82 -6.27
N THR A 25 -6.68 2.13 -7.22
CA THR A 25 -5.33 2.49 -7.68
C THR A 25 -5.27 3.87 -8.32
N ARG A 26 -6.28 4.26 -9.10
CA ARG A 26 -6.33 5.57 -9.75
C ARG A 26 -6.39 6.69 -8.72
N GLU A 27 -7.31 6.61 -7.77
CA GLU A 27 -7.46 7.60 -6.72
C GLU A 27 -6.23 7.65 -5.79
N SER A 28 -5.70 6.49 -5.40
CA SER A 28 -4.51 6.42 -4.54
C SER A 28 -3.25 6.97 -5.21
N LEU A 29 -3.07 6.81 -6.52
CA LEU A 29 -1.96 7.41 -7.27
C LEU A 29 -2.01 8.94 -7.27
N LEU A 30 -3.22 9.50 -7.32
CA LEU A 30 -3.45 10.93 -7.35
C LEU A 30 -3.53 11.53 -5.94
N MET A 31 -3.72 10.72 -4.91
CA MET A 31 -3.80 11.17 -3.52
C MET A 31 -2.58 12.03 -3.15
N GLY A 32 -2.84 13.24 -2.66
CA GLY A 32 -1.79 14.20 -2.31
C GLY A 32 -1.11 14.90 -3.49
N ARG A 33 -1.49 14.59 -4.74
CA ARG A 33 -1.02 15.26 -5.96
C ARG A 33 -2.12 15.86 -6.82
N ILE A 34 -3.40 15.59 -6.53
CA ILE A 34 -4.55 16.16 -7.27
C ILE A 34 -4.42 17.69 -7.43
N TRP A 35 -3.99 18.38 -6.37
CA TRP A 35 -3.83 19.85 -6.36
C TRP A 35 -2.73 20.38 -7.29
N MET A 36 -1.86 19.52 -7.83
CA MET A 36 -0.79 19.90 -8.75
C MET A 36 -1.26 20.00 -10.20
N TYR A 37 -2.46 19.51 -10.52
CA TYR A 37 -2.99 19.46 -11.87
C TYR A 37 -4.16 20.43 -12.02
N ASN A 38 -4.20 21.15 -13.15
CA ASN A 38 -5.30 22.07 -13.47
C ASN A 38 -6.55 21.33 -13.97
N GLU A 39 -6.37 20.12 -14.48
CA GLU A 39 -7.41 19.23 -15.01
C GLU A 39 -7.20 17.82 -14.46
N GLU A 40 -8.22 16.96 -14.56
CA GLU A 40 -8.11 15.60 -14.05
C GLU A 40 -7.04 14.83 -14.84
N PRO A 41 -5.95 14.37 -14.18
CA PRO A 41 -4.86 13.72 -14.88
C PRO A 41 -5.31 12.38 -15.47
N ASP A 42 -5.05 12.22 -16.76
CA ASP A 42 -5.29 10.98 -17.48
C ASP A 42 -4.14 10.00 -17.21
N LEU A 43 -4.46 8.85 -16.61
CA LEU A 43 -3.50 7.82 -16.24
C LEU A 43 -3.69 6.64 -17.19
N SER A 44 -2.60 6.23 -17.85
CA SER A 44 -2.70 5.10 -18.78
C SER A 44 -3.03 3.79 -18.07
N ASP A 45 -3.77 2.91 -18.74
CA ASP A 45 -4.15 1.61 -18.21
C ASP A 45 -2.94 0.75 -17.86
N GLU A 46 -1.86 0.84 -18.64
CA GLU A 46 -0.61 0.13 -18.35
C GLU A 46 0.05 0.64 -17.07
N TYR A 47 -0.02 1.93 -16.79
CA TYR A 47 0.53 2.52 -15.58
C TYR A 47 -0.28 2.11 -14.34
N ILE A 48 -1.61 2.07 -14.46
CA ILE A 48 -2.49 1.57 -13.40
C ILE A 48 -2.21 0.09 -13.14
N LEU A 49 -2.09 -0.74 -14.19
CA LEU A 49 -1.79 -2.16 -14.06
C LEU A 49 -0.43 -2.41 -13.41
N TYR A 50 0.60 -1.69 -13.87
CA TYR A 50 1.94 -1.75 -13.27
C TYR A 50 1.89 -1.43 -11.78
N THR A 51 1.17 -0.36 -11.42
CA THR A 51 1.03 0.07 -10.03
C THR A 51 0.32 -0.99 -9.19
N LYS A 52 -0.75 -1.62 -9.69
CA LYS A 52 -1.42 -2.75 -9.01
C LYS A 52 -0.47 -3.91 -8.73
N VAL A 53 0.36 -4.27 -9.72
CA VAL A 53 1.37 -5.33 -9.56
C VAL A 53 2.39 -4.95 -8.48
N VAL A 54 2.89 -3.71 -8.51
CA VAL A 54 3.85 -3.21 -7.50
C VAL A 54 3.24 -3.21 -6.10
N ILE A 55 2.00 -2.74 -5.94
CA ILE A 55 1.28 -2.77 -4.64
C ILE A 55 1.14 -4.21 -4.15
N GLY A 56 0.78 -5.15 -5.03
CA GLY A 56 0.69 -6.58 -4.71
C GLY A 56 2.02 -7.13 -4.22
N ILE A 57 3.12 -6.85 -4.93
CA ILE A 57 4.48 -7.25 -4.54
C ILE A 57 4.84 -6.67 -3.17
N ILE A 58 4.64 -5.37 -2.96
CA ILE A 58 4.91 -4.69 -1.68
C ILE A 58 4.11 -5.34 -0.54
N THR A 59 2.83 -5.66 -0.78
CA THR A 59 1.96 -6.31 0.20
C THR A 59 2.52 -7.68 0.60
N VAL A 60 2.98 -8.48 -0.36
CA VAL A 60 3.63 -9.78 -0.10
C VAL A 60 4.91 -9.59 0.72
N PHE A 61 5.77 -8.66 0.33
CA PHE A 61 7.02 -8.39 1.05
C PHE A 61 6.78 -7.96 2.51
N ILE A 62 5.84 -7.03 2.73
CA ILE A 62 5.48 -6.56 4.07
C ILE A 62 4.90 -7.70 4.90
N THR A 63 4.10 -8.58 4.30
CA THR A 63 3.53 -9.75 4.98
C THR A 63 4.61 -10.73 5.39
N ILE A 64 5.54 -11.07 4.50
CA ILE A 64 6.68 -11.95 4.83
C ILE A 64 7.51 -11.33 5.94
N PHE A 65 7.81 -10.03 5.86
CA PHE A 65 8.56 -9.31 6.89
C PHE A 65 7.84 -9.37 8.25
N ALA A 66 6.53 -9.13 8.29
CA ALA A 66 5.74 -9.20 9.51
C ALA A 66 5.74 -10.62 10.13
N LEU A 67 5.64 -11.66 9.29
CA LEU A 67 5.72 -13.05 9.74
C LEU A 67 7.11 -13.39 10.30
N VAL A 68 8.18 -13.00 9.61
CA VAL A 68 9.55 -13.19 10.10
C VAL A 68 9.75 -12.47 11.43
N PHE A 69 9.28 -11.23 11.55
CA PHE A 69 9.34 -10.48 12.81
C PHE A 69 8.59 -11.20 13.93
N PHE A 70 7.40 -11.73 13.65
CA PHE A 70 6.58 -12.41 14.66
C PHE A 70 7.15 -13.75 15.13
N PHE A 71 7.73 -14.55 14.23
CA PHE A 71 8.22 -15.90 14.56
C PHE A 71 9.67 -15.94 15.01
N LYS A 72 10.53 -15.06 14.48
CA LYS A 72 11.98 -15.11 14.76
C LYS A 72 12.41 -14.19 15.90
N TYR A 73 11.75 -13.06 16.06
CA TYR A 73 12.02 -12.05 17.10
C TYR A 73 10.86 -12.02 18.09
#